data_AF-A0A1I4C5Z2-F1
#
_entry.id   AF-A0A1I4C5Z2-F1
#
_cell.length_a   1.000
_cell.length_b   1.000
_cell.length_c   1.000
_cell.angle_alpha   90.00
_cell.angle_beta   90.00
_cell.angle_gamma   90.00
#
_symmetry.space_group_name_H-M   'P 1'
#
loop_
_entity.id
_entity.type
_entity.pdbx_description
1 polymer ?
#
loop_
_entity_poly.entity_id
_entity_poly.type
_entity_poly.pdbx_seq_one_letter_code
_entity_poly.pdbx_strand_id
1 'polypeptide(L)'
;MTPFEIAQSYIGTTEGPGTEDNPAIMAMYASVGHDWVEHDSVAWCAAFVGHCLEKAGLRSTRRLNARSYLDWGIPVDLAEAQEGDIVVFSRGSKSWQGHVGFFVKTAGAMIEVLGGNQSDAVNIQRYAKSRLLGVRRAGNVAPTATLSVREVQARLKALGYHEVGRVDGQVGPRTRAAILAFRDDNGLPLVPIIDVALTEALSTAAPRSVAPERATGVPENSRILTAANAQVGLGVLGAAGSVAGQIAPALTQAEEARDTAERVLDLVGLADVVQAALPWIGAAVFIGVIFYALKARNARIEDHRAGKTP
;
A
#
# COMPACT_ATOMS: atom_id res chain seq x y z
N MET A 1 -16.54 -9.30 -13.35
CA MET A 1 -17.76 -10.01 -12.94
C MET A 1 -17.91 -9.80 -11.44
N THR A 2 -19.07 -9.35 -10.97
CA THR A 2 -19.36 -9.15 -9.54
C THR A 2 -19.56 -10.52 -8.85
N PRO A 3 -19.44 -10.61 -7.51
CA PRO A 3 -19.76 -11.84 -6.78
C PRO A 3 -21.18 -12.34 -7.08
N PHE A 4 -22.13 -11.42 -7.24
CA PHE A 4 -23.52 -11.74 -7.56
C PHE A 4 -23.69 -12.31 -8.97
N GLU A 5 -23.03 -11.74 -9.97
CA GLU A 5 -23.01 -12.30 -11.34
C GLU A 5 -22.39 -13.70 -11.37
N ILE A 6 -21.32 -13.93 -10.61
CA ILE A 6 -20.72 -15.26 -10.46
C ILE A 6 -21.74 -16.22 -9.81
N ALA A 7 -22.39 -15.80 -8.72
CA ALA A 7 -23.40 -16.60 -8.05
C ALA A 7 -24.55 -16.99 -8.97
N GLN A 8 -25.00 -16.08 -9.85
CA GLN A 8 -26.05 -16.36 -10.84
C GLN A 8 -25.64 -17.47 -11.83
N SER A 9 -24.37 -17.54 -12.22
CA SER A 9 -23.90 -18.61 -13.12
C SER A 9 -23.96 -20.02 -12.52
N TYR A 10 -24.11 -20.13 -11.19
CA TYR A 10 -24.23 -21.41 -10.50
C TYR A 10 -25.68 -21.85 -10.25
N ILE A 11 -26.69 -21.05 -10.60
CA ILE A 11 -28.11 -21.40 -10.39
C ILE A 11 -28.41 -22.76 -11.04
N GLY A 12 -28.99 -23.67 -10.26
CA GLY A 12 -29.30 -25.04 -10.68
C GLY A 12 -28.22 -26.07 -10.33
N THR A 13 -27.06 -25.66 -9.80
CA THR A 13 -26.06 -26.59 -9.24
C THR A 13 -26.65 -27.27 -8.00
N THR A 14 -26.72 -28.60 -7.99
CA THR A 14 -27.21 -29.42 -6.88
C THR A 14 -26.08 -30.25 -6.26
N GLU A 15 -26.25 -30.73 -5.04
CA GLU A 15 -25.43 -31.84 -4.51
C GLU A 15 -25.46 -33.05 -5.45
N GLY A 16 -24.42 -33.87 -5.39
CA GLY A 16 -24.32 -35.09 -6.18
C GLY A 16 -25.35 -36.13 -5.74
N PRO A 17 -25.74 -37.06 -6.64
CA PRO A 17 -26.75 -38.05 -6.31
C PRO A 17 -26.21 -39.09 -5.31
N GLY A 18 -26.93 -39.30 -4.22
CA GLY A 18 -26.66 -40.40 -3.29
C GLY A 18 -25.39 -40.17 -2.47
N THR A 19 -24.32 -40.91 -2.78
CA THR A 19 -23.00 -40.80 -2.12
C THR A 19 -21.95 -40.16 -3.02
N GLU A 20 -22.33 -39.71 -4.23
CA GLU A 20 -21.43 -38.99 -5.12
C GLU A 20 -21.40 -37.51 -4.74
N ASP A 21 -20.22 -36.89 -4.80
CA ASP A 21 -20.04 -35.46 -4.53
C ASP A 21 -20.06 -34.65 -5.83
N ASN A 22 -20.73 -33.48 -5.82
CA ASN A 22 -20.64 -32.57 -6.94
C ASN A 22 -19.27 -31.87 -6.97
N PRO A 23 -18.44 -32.06 -8.02
CA PRO A 23 -17.09 -31.47 -8.09
C PRO A 23 -17.11 -29.94 -8.07
N ALA A 24 -18.19 -29.30 -8.51
CA ALA A 24 -18.35 -27.85 -8.42
C ALA A 24 -18.48 -27.38 -6.97
N ILE A 25 -19.21 -28.13 -6.13
CA ILE A 25 -19.36 -27.82 -4.69
C ILE A 25 -18.06 -28.09 -3.95
N MET A 26 -17.38 -29.19 -4.27
CA MET A 26 -16.05 -29.49 -3.71
C MET A 26 -15.03 -28.39 -4.06
N ALA A 27 -15.07 -27.86 -5.29
CA ALA A 27 -14.25 -26.73 -5.69
C ALA A 27 -14.60 -25.43 -4.93
N MET A 28 -15.86 -25.25 -4.51
CA MET A 28 -16.22 -24.12 -3.64
C MET A 28 -15.50 -24.21 -2.31
N TYR A 29 -15.50 -25.38 -1.67
CA TYR A 29 -14.75 -25.62 -0.43
C TYR A 29 -13.24 -25.37 -0.59
N ALA A 30 -12.63 -25.96 -1.62
CA ALA A 30 -11.20 -25.78 -1.88
C ALA A 30 -10.83 -24.31 -2.09
N SER A 31 -11.64 -23.54 -2.82
CA SER A 31 -11.37 -22.12 -3.09
C SER A 31 -11.33 -21.23 -1.85
N VAL A 32 -11.97 -21.66 -0.75
CA VAL A 32 -11.96 -20.95 0.52
C VAL A 32 -11.00 -21.57 1.55
N GLY A 33 -10.12 -22.50 1.13
CA GLY A 33 -9.11 -23.14 1.98
C GLY A 33 -9.62 -24.33 2.80
N HIS A 34 -10.69 -24.98 2.33
CA HIS A 34 -11.32 -26.13 2.99
C HIS A 34 -11.30 -27.38 2.09
N ASP A 35 -10.17 -27.66 1.44
CA ASP A 35 -9.95 -28.83 0.57
C ASP A 35 -9.98 -30.19 1.31
N TRP A 36 -9.95 -30.17 2.65
CA TRP A 36 -10.13 -31.33 3.52
C TRP A 36 -11.58 -31.78 3.69
N VAL A 37 -12.57 -31.01 3.22
CA VAL A 37 -13.97 -31.42 3.27
C VAL A 37 -14.18 -32.51 2.23
N GLU A 38 -14.61 -33.69 2.67
CA GLU A 38 -14.73 -34.88 1.83
C GLU A 38 -16.13 -35.05 1.21
N HIS A 39 -17.16 -34.38 1.74
CA HIS A 39 -18.54 -34.54 1.27
C HIS A 39 -19.28 -33.23 1.04
N ASP A 40 -20.05 -33.17 -0.05
CA ASP A 40 -20.86 -32.00 -0.41
C ASP A 40 -22.12 -31.82 0.45
N SER A 41 -22.54 -32.85 1.20
CA SER A 41 -23.64 -32.80 2.18
C SER A 41 -23.36 -31.96 3.44
N VAL A 42 -22.10 -31.53 3.65
CA VAL A 42 -21.77 -30.57 4.70
C VAL A 42 -22.34 -29.20 4.31
N ALA A 43 -22.89 -28.44 5.26
CA ALA A 43 -23.52 -27.15 4.96
C ALA A 43 -22.58 -26.18 4.21
N TRP A 44 -22.83 -25.95 2.92
CA TRP A 44 -21.93 -25.21 2.01
C TRP A 44 -22.42 -23.81 1.62
N CYS A 45 -23.48 -23.28 2.25
CA CYS A 45 -23.96 -21.92 1.99
C CYS A 45 -22.86 -20.84 2.13
N ALA A 46 -22.02 -20.94 3.16
CA ALA A 46 -20.90 -20.03 3.40
C ALA A 46 -19.72 -20.26 2.45
N ALA A 47 -19.46 -21.53 2.08
CA ALA A 47 -18.45 -21.89 1.09
C ALA A 47 -18.82 -21.33 -0.29
N PHE A 48 -20.09 -21.41 -0.68
CA PHE A 48 -20.61 -20.84 -1.92
C PHE A 48 -20.42 -19.33 -1.99
N VAL A 49 -20.88 -18.59 -0.96
CA VAL A 49 -20.69 -17.14 -0.91
C VAL A 49 -19.21 -16.79 -0.94
N GLY A 50 -18.38 -17.53 -0.21
CA GLY A 50 -16.94 -17.32 -0.20
C GLY A 50 -16.28 -17.59 -1.56
N HIS A 51 -16.67 -18.66 -2.24
CA HIS A 51 -16.21 -18.97 -3.59
C HIS A 51 -16.53 -17.84 -4.58
N CYS A 52 -17.77 -17.34 -4.55
CA CYS A 52 -18.19 -16.22 -5.42
C CYS A 52 -17.39 -14.95 -5.14
N LEU A 53 -17.07 -14.67 -3.87
CA LEU A 53 -16.22 -13.54 -3.50
C LEU A 53 -14.79 -13.72 -4.00
N GLU A 54 -14.15 -14.87 -3.72
CA GLU A 54 -12.74 -15.12 -4.10
C GLU A 54 -12.59 -15.14 -5.63
N LYS A 55 -13.55 -15.71 -6.37
CA LYS A 55 -13.58 -15.63 -7.85
C LYS A 55 -13.75 -14.21 -8.38
N ALA A 56 -14.43 -13.33 -7.64
CA ALA A 56 -14.54 -11.91 -7.99
C ALA A 56 -13.28 -11.11 -7.60
N GLY A 57 -12.25 -11.76 -7.03
CA GLY A 57 -11.04 -11.11 -6.50
C GLY A 57 -11.24 -10.45 -5.13
N LEU A 58 -12.32 -10.77 -4.42
CA LEU A 58 -12.60 -10.29 -3.06
C LEU A 58 -12.31 -11.39 -2.04
N ARG A 59 -11.59 -11.05 -0.98
CA ARG A 59 -11.33 -12.02 0.09
C ARG A 59 -12.61 -12.30 0.88
N SER A 60 -12.95 -13.57 0.99
CA SER A 60 -14.08 -14.06 1.80
C SER A 60 -13.70 -14.17 3.28
N THR A 61 -14.64 -14.57 4.14
CA THR A 61 -14.31 -14.92 5.53
C THR A 61 -13.47 -16.20 5.64
N ARG A 62 -13.45 -17.03 4.58
CA ARG A 62 -12.84 -18.37 4.56
C ARG A 62 -13.30 -19.25 5.73
N ARG A 63 -14.54 -19.06 6.17
CA ARG A 63 -15.16 -19.90 7.20
C ARG A 63 -16.44 -20.52 6.67
N LEU A 64 -16.72 -21.73 7.13
CA LEU A 64 -17.92 -22.48 6.75
C LEU A 64 -19.16 -22.08 7.58
N ASN A 65 -19.01 -21.30 8.65
CA ASN A 65 -20.14 -20.82 9.44
C ASN A 65 -20.74 -19.55 8.81
N ALA A 66 -22.02 -19.62 8.41
CA ALA A 66 -22.75 -18.52 7.77
C ALA A 66 -22.68 -17.19 8.54
N ARG A 67 -22.76 -17.25 9.88
CA ARG A 67 -22.71 -16.06 10.74
C ARG A 67 -21.36 -15.34 10.74
N SER A 68 -20.29 -15.94 10.22
CA SER A 68 -19.01 -15.24 10.05
C SER A 68 -19.13 -14.00 9.17
N TYR A 69 -20.08 -14.01 8.23
CA TYR A 69 -20.33 -12.85 7.37
C TYR A 69 -21.00 -11.70 8.10
N LEU A 70 -21.47 -11.86 9.34
CA LEU A 70 -21.95 -10.73 10.14
C LEU A 70 -20.86 -9.72 10.43
N ASP A 71 -19.57 -10.08 10.33
CA ASP A 71 -18.47 -9.14 10.54
C ASP A 71 -17.72 -8.83 9.23
N TRP A 72 -18.28 -9.24 8.09
CA TRP A 72 -17.67 -9.05 6.77
C TRP A 72 -18.28 -7.83 6.06
N GLY A 73 -17.45 -7.01 5.40
CA GLY A 73 -17.94 -5.87 4.61
C GLY A 73 -18.55 -4.73 5.44
N ILE A 74 -19.26 -3.83 4.77
CA ILE A 74 -19.91 -2.68 5.42
C ILE A 74 -21.32 -3.08 5.87
N PRO A 75 -21.74 -2.81 7.12
CA PRO A 75 -23.14 -2.97 7.55
C PRO A 75 -24.05 -2.08 6.71
N VAL A 76 -25.16 -2.63 6.23
CA VAL A 76 -26.19 -1.90 5.50
C VAL A 76 -27.54 -2.14 6.17
N ASP A 77 -28.34 -1.09 6.29
CA ASP A 77 -29.72 -1.23 6.73
C ASP A 77 -30.55 -1.90 5.64
N LEU A 78 -31.48 -2.79 6.02
CA LEU A 78 -32.29 -3.52 5.04
C LEU A 78 -33.05 -2.59 4.07
N ALA A 79 -33.42 -1.39 4.51
CA ALA A 79 -34.08 -0.39 3.67
C ALA A 79 -33.19 0.14 2.53
N GLU A 80 -31.87 0.05 2.70
CA GLU A 80 -30.86 0.51 1.73
C GLU A 80 -30.19 -0.65 1.00
N ALA A 81 -30.61 -1.90 1.26
CA ALA A 81 -30.05 -3.10 0.66
C ALA A 81 -30.17 -3.07 -0.88
N GLN A 82 -29.10 -3.48 -1.55
CA GLN A 82 -28.98 -3.55 -2.99
C GLN A 82 -28.74 -5.00 -3.42
N GLU A 83 -29.13 -5.31 -4.65
CA GLU A 83 -28.88 -6.61 -5.26
C GLU A 83 -27.38 -6.94 -5.19
N GLY A 84 -27.07 -8.15 -4.69
CA GLY A 84 -25.71 -8.61 -4.47
C GLY A 84 -25.13 -8.32 -3.07
N ASP A 85 -25.83 -7.60 -2.20
CA ASP A 85 -25.45 -7.52 -0.79
C ASP A 85 -25.55 -8.90 -0.13
N ILE A 86 -24.68 -9.21 0.82
CA ILE A 86 -24.75 -10.44 1.61
C ILE A 86 -25.81 -10.29 2.70
N VAL A 87 -26.70 -11.25 2.81
CA VAL A 87 -27.71 -11.34 3.86
C VAL A 87 -27.44 -12.55 4.72
N VAL A 88 -27.47 -12.34 6.05
CA VAL A 88 -27.25 -13.41 7.03
C VAL A 88 -28.53 -13.62 7.83
N PHE A 89 -28.96 -14.87 7.94
CA PHE A 89 -30.18 -15.27 8.65
C PHE A 89 -29.87 -16.20 9.82
N SER A 90 -30.75 -16.17 10.82
CA SER A 90 -30.79 -17.20 11.86
C SER A 90 -31.30 -18.52 11.28
N ARG A 91 -30.77 -19.63 11.80
CA ARG A 91 -31.23 -21.00 11.48
C ARG A 91 -31.18 -21.84 12.75
N GLY A 92 -32.17 -22.73 12.92
CA GLY A 92 -32.22 -23.66 14.05
C GLY A 92 -32.34 -22.98 15.41
N SER A 93 -31.96 -23.71 16.46
CA SER A 93 -32.12 -23.28 17.86
C SER A 93 -30.81 -22.82 18.51
N LYS A 94 -29.65 -23.04 17.87
CA LYS A 94 -28.34 -22.67 18.40
C LYS A 94 -27.90 -21.32 17.84
N SER A 95 -27.31 -20.48 18.70
CA SER A 95 -26.88 -19.13 18.32
C SER A 95 -25.82 -19.09 17.22
N TRP A 96 -25.00 -20.14 17.07
CA TRP A 96 -23.98 -20.23 16.02
C TRP A 96 -24.54 -20.60 14.65
N GLN A 97 -25.71 -21.25 14.60
CA GLN A 97 -26.34 -21.69 13.35
C GLN A 97 -26.89 -20.49 12.58
N GLY A 98 -26.75 -20.54 11.26
CA GLY A 98 -27.25 -19.50 10.38
C GLY A 98 -27.34 -19.95 8.93
N HIS A 99 -27.78 -19.03 8.08
CA HIS A 99 -27.77 -19.15 6.63
C HIS A 99 -27.23 -17.86 6.02
N VAL A 100 -26.57 -17.95 4.88
CA VAL A 100 -26.00 -16.79 4.17
C VAL A 100 -26.23 -16.93 2.68
N GLY A 101 -26.47 -15.80 2.01
CA GLY A 101 -26.61 -15.70 0.57
C GLY A 101 -26.57 -14.25 0.12
N PHE A 102 -26.83 -14.02 -1.16
CA PHE A 102 -26.91 -12.70 -1.75
C PHE A 102 -28.37 -12.21 -1.82
N PHE A 103 -28.60 -10.98 -1.38
CA PHE A 103 -29.85 -10.26 -1.48
C PHE A 103 -30.20 -10.05 -2.95
N VAL A 104 -31.44 -10.38 -3.31
CA VAL A 104 -32.01 -10.08 -4.64
C VAL A 104 -32.94 -8.88 -4.51
N LYS A 105 -33.99 -9.00 -3.68
CA LYS A 105 -34.95 -7.92 -3.42
C LYS A 105 -35.77 -8.18 -2.15
N THR A 106 -36.44 -7.14 -1.66
CA THR A 106 -37.50 -7.30 -0.66
C THR A 106 -38.83 -7.66 -1.34
N ALA A 107 -39.61 -8.53 -0.68
CA ALA A 107 -40.92 -8.97 -1.13
C ALA A 107 -41.90 -9.00 0.06
N GLY A 108 -42.47 -7.84 0.40
CA GLY A 108 -43.35 -7.70 1.57
C GLY A 108 -42.63 -7.99 2.88
N ALA A 109 -43.09 -8.99 3.63
CA ALA A 109 -42.45 -9.46 4.86
C ALA A 109 -41.26 -10.42 4.63
N MET A 110 -40.93 -10.71 3.37
CA MET A 110 -39.88 -11.64 2.95
C MET A 110 -38.75 -10.91 2.22
N ILE A 111 -37.63 -11.62 2.06
CA ILE A 111 -36.46 -11.23 1.28
C ILE A 111 -36.17 -12.39 0.31
N GLU A 112 -35.98 -12.09 -0.97
CA GLU A 112 -35.50 -13.06 -1.96
C GLU A 112 -33.97 -13.11 -1.92
N VAL A 113 -33.44 -14.33 -1.87
CA VAL A 113 -32.02 -14.61 -1.58
C VAL A 113 -31.49 -15.65 -2.56
N LEU A 114 -30.47 -15.28 -3.31
CA LEU A 114 -29.66 -16.18 -4.12
C LEU A 114 -28.58 -16.81 -3.23
N GLY A 115 -28.63 -18.11 -3.00
CA GLY A 115 -27.69 -18.79 -2.10
C GLY A 115 -27.48 -20.24 -2.48
N GLY A 116 -26.38 -20.79 -1.99
CA GLY A 116 -26.05 -22.22 -2.06
C GLY A 116 -26.59 -22.98 -0.85
N ASN A 117 -26.68 -24.31 -0.99
CA ASN A 117 -27.29 -25.21 -0.01
C ASN A 117 -28.68 -24.74 0.42
N GLN A 118 -29.48 -24.31 -0.56
CA GLN A 118 -30.88 -23.96 -0.37
C GLN A 118 -31.72 -25.07 -1.00
N SER A 119 -32.18 -26.00 -0.18
CA SER A 119 -32.71 -27.29 -0.67
C SER A 119 -31.68 -28.02 -1.53
N ASP A 120 -30.47 -28.18 -0.98
CA ASP A 120 -29.34 -28.93 -1.56
C ASP A 120 -28.91 -28.43 -2.95
N ALA A 121 -29.17 -27.14 -3.22
CA ALA A 121 -28.92 -26.50 -4.50
C ALA A 121 -28.56 -25.01 -4.39
N VAL A 122 -28.02 -24.45 -5.48
CA VAL A 122 -27.95 -23.00 -5.72
C VAL A 122 -29.23 -22.55 -6.39
N ASN A 123 -29.99 -21.68 -5.73
CA ASN A 123 -31.24 -21.14 -6.27
C ASN A 123 -31.63 -19.83 -5.55
N ILE A 124 -32.80 -19.29 -5.91
CA ILE A 124 -33.41 -18.15 -5.21
C ILE A 124 -34.52 -18.66 -4.29
N GLN A 125 -34.43 -18.37 -2.99
CA GLN A 125 -35.46 -18.68 -2.01
C GLN A 125 -35.89 -17.45 -1.20
N ARG A 126 -37.06 -17.54 -0.56
CA ARG A 126 -37.62 -16.47 0.26
C ARG A 126 -37.39 -16.74 1.74
N TYR A 127 -36.82 -15.76 2.43
CA TYR A 127 -36.59 -15.78 3.87
C TYR A 127 -37.36 -14.67 4.56
N ALA A 128 -37.92 -14.95 5.74
CA ALA A 128 -38.66 -13.95 6.51
C ALA A 128 -37.72 -12.86 7.04
N LYS A 129 -38.15 -11.60 6.97
CA LYS A 129 -37.41 -10.45 7.54
C LYS A 129 -37.12 -10.64 9.02
N SER A 130 -38.00 -11.30 9.76
CA SER A 130 -37.82 -11.63 11.19
C SER A 130 -36.63 -12.54 11.49
N ARG A 131 -36.12 -13.27 10.49
CA ARG A 131 -34.93 -14.12 10.62
C ARG A 131 -33.65 -13.41 10.22
N LEU A 132 -33.73 -12.21 9.63
CA LEU A 132 -32.56 -11.47 9.19
C LEU A 132 -31.75 -11.03 10.41
N LEU A 133 -30.46 -11.33 10.39
CA LEU A 133 -29.49 -10.93 11.40
C LEU A 133 -28.68 -9.72 10.96
N GLY A 134 -28.45 -9.55 9.66
CA GLY A 134 -27.75 -8.40 9.12
C GLY A 134 -27.62 -8.45 7.60
N VAL A 135 -27.40 -7.27 7.00
CA VAL A 135 -27.06 -7.08 5.58
C VAL A 135 -25.66 -6.49 5.49
N ARG A 136 -24.87 -6.97 4.54
CA ARG A 136 -23.47 -6.57 4.35
C ARG A 136 -23.19 -6.31 2.89
N ARG A 137 -22.70 -5.12 2.59
CA ARG A 137 -22.31 -4.76 1.23
C ARG A 137 -20.84 -4.99 1.00
N ALA A 138 -20.52 -5.47 -0.20
CA ALA A 138 -19.22 -5.35 -0.81
C ALA A 138 -18.96 -3.87 -1.22
N GLY A 139 -19.00 -2.95 -0.26
CA GLY A 139 -18.46 -1.60 -0.40
C GLY A 139 -17.16 -1.60 0.38
N ASN A 140 -16.15 -0.79 -0.03
CA ASN A 140 -14.86 -0.60 0.66
C ASN A 140 -14.80 -1.35 2.00
N VAL A 141 -14.48 -2.67 1.97
CA VAL A 141 -14.64 -3.53 3.15
C VAL A 141 -13.85 -2.87 4.26
N ALA A 142 -14.54 -2.21 5.19
CA ALA A 142 -13.93 -1.43 6.24
C ALA A 142 -13.16 -2.45 7.09
N PRO A 143 -11.81 -2.39 7.11
CA PRO A 143 -11.03 -3.43 7.74
C PRO A 143 -11.43 -3.62 9.21
N THR A 144 -11.48 -4.86 9.66
CA THR A 144 -11.21 -5.15 11.07
C THR A 144 -9.85 -4.50 11.38
N ALA A 145 -9.87 -3.38 12.11
CA ALA A 145 -8.81 -2.38 12.21
C ALA A 145 -8.45 -1.68 10.87
N THR A 146 -9.28 -0.73 10.44
CA THR A 146 -9.00 0.09 9.25
C THR A 146 -7.69 0.87 9.45
N LEU A 147 -6.58 0.40 8.89
CA LEU A 147 -5.46 1.30 8.62
C LEU A 147 -6.02 2.43 7.75
N SER A 148 -6.06 3.63 8.30
CA SER A 148 -6.38 4.84 7.56
C SER A 148 -5.46 4.94 6.34
N VAL A 149 -5.87 5.68 5.29
CA VAL A 149 -5.02 5.92 4.13
C VAL A 149 -3.65 6.46 4.57
N ARG A 150 -3.66 7.30 5.61
CA ARG A 150 -2.45 7.85 6.25
C ARG A 150 -1.54 6.74 6.81
N GLU A 151 -2.11 5.78 7.53
CA GLU A 151 -1.36 4.64 8.06
C GLU A 151 -0.85 3.70 6.97
N VAL A 152 -1.66 3.43 5.93
CA VAL A 152 -1.22 2.66 4.76
C VAL A 152 -0.02 3.34 4.09
N GLN A 153 -0.11 4.64 3.82
CA GLN A 153 0.99 5.41 3.25
C GLN A 153 2.24 5.38 4.15
N ALA A 154 2.07 5.51 5.47
CA ALA A 154 3.17 5.45 6.42
C ALA A 154 3.82 4.06 6.45
N ARG A 155 3.03 2.99 6.41
CA ARG A 155 3.49 1.60 6.41
C ARG A 155 4.23 1.25 5.13
N LEU A 156 3.65 1.58 3.97
CA LEU A 156 4.31 1.42 2.66
C LEU A 156 5.67 2.15 2.63
N LYS A 157 5.71 3.37 3.14
CA LYS A 157 6.97 4.14 3.23
C LYS A 157 7.99 3.49 4.15
N ALA A 158 7.55 2.95 5.29
CA ALA A 158 8.41 2.22 6.22
C ALA A 158 8.95 0.90 5.64
N LEU A 159 8.18 0.28 4.74
CA LEU A 159 8.56 -0.94 4.02
C LEU A 159 9.43 -0.65 2.79
N GLY A 160 9.79 0.61 2.50
CA GLY A 160 10.69 0.97 1.39
C GLY A 160 9.99 1.35 0.08
N TYR A 161 8.66 1.46 0.05
CA TYR A 161 7.90 1.92 -1.12
C TYR A 161 7.85 3.45 -1.17
N HIS A 162 8.98 4.08 -1.44
CA HIS A 162 9.15 5.53 -1.43
C HIS A 162 8.37 6.26 -2.54
N GLU A 163 7.94 5.56 -3.58
CA GLU A 163 7.05 6.05 -4.63
C GLU A 163 5.73 6.59 -4.07
N VAL A 164 5.27 6.09 -2.92
CA VAL A 164 4.05 6.52 -2.22
C VAL A 164 4.03 8.03 -1.95
N GLY A 165 5.20 8.64 -1.75
CA GLY A 165 5.36 10.08 -1.60
C GLY A 165 5.07 10.61 -0.19
N ARG A 166 4.25 11.67 -0.13
CA ARG A 166 3.87 12.32 1.13
C ARG A 166 2.71 11.56 1.77
N VAL A 167 2.73 11.50 3.10
CA VAL A 167 1.68 10.88 3.91
C VAL A 167 0.59 11.94 4.12
N ASP A 168 -0.26 12.11 3.13
CA ASP A 168 -1.30 13.14 3.07
C ASP A 168 -2.71 12.61 3.36
N GLY A 169 -2.89 11.28 3.42
CA GLY A 169 -4.18 10.62 3.62
C GLY A 169 -5.05 10.56 2.37
N GLN A 170 -4.52 10.89 1.18
CA GLN A 170 -5.25 10.88 -0.09
C GLN A 170 -4.75 9.78 -1.02
N VAL A 171 -5.66 9.03 -1.65
CA VAL A 171 -5.32 7.96 -2.61
C VAL A 171 -5.08 8.54 -4.01
N GLY A 172 -3.97 9.27 -4.16
CA GLY A 172 -3.50 9.81 -5.45
C GLY A 172 -2.73 8.80 -6.30
N PRO A 173 -2.29 9.18 -7.53
CA PRO A 173 -1.59 8.30 -8.46
C PRO A 173 -0.34 7.61 -7.85
N ARG A 174 0.40 8.35 -7.02
CA ARG A 174 1.58 7.84 -6.30
C ARG A 174 1.25 6.77 -5.26
N THR A 175 0.17 6.98 -4.50
CA THR A 175 -0.30 6.00 -3.51
C THR A 175 -0.79 4.73 -4.22
N ARG A 176 -1.52 4.88 -5.33
CA ARG A 176 -1.97 3.74 -6.15
C ARG A 176 -0.81 2.94 -6.72
N ALA A 177 0.22 3.61 -7.26
CA ALA A 177 1.41 2.96 -7.77
C ALA A 177 2.16 2.18 -6.67
N ALA A 178 2.31 2.76 -5.48
CA ALA A 178 2.93 2.09 -4.34
C ALA A 178 2.15 0.85 -3.88
N ILE A 179 0.81 0.94 -3.85
CA ILE A 179 -0.07 -0.20 -3.51
C ILE A 179 0.11 -1.33 -4.53
N LEU A 180 0.16 -1.00 -5.83
CA LEU A 180 0.37 -1.99 -6.89
C LEU A 180 1.74 -2.66 -6.78
N ALA A 181 2.81 -1.88 -6.56
CA ALA A 181 4.16 -2.41 -6.38
C ALA A 181 4.26 -3.33 -5.15
N PHE A 182 3.66 -2.93 -4.02
CA PHE A 182 3.63 -3.77 -2.83
C PHE A 182 2.87 -5.07 -3.07
N ARG A 183 1.73 -5.00 -3.75
CA ARG A 183 0.93 -6.18 -4.08
C ARG A 183 1.69 -7.15 -4.98
N ASP A 184 2.36 -6.64 -6.00
CA ASP A 184 3.19 -7.42 -6.91
C ASP A 184 4.29 -8.17 -6.15
N ASP A 185 5.06 -7.45 -5.32
CA ASP A 185 6.16 -8.02 -4.53
C ASP A 185 5.69 -9.07 -3.51
N ASN A 186 4.41 -9.03 -3.09
CA ASN A 186 3.84 -9.93 -2.08
C ASN A 186 2.86 -10.96 -2.68
N GLY A 187 2.82 -11.12 -4.01
CA GLY A 187 1.98 -12.12 -4.69
C GLY A 187 0.48 -11.90 -4.53
N LEU A 188 0.05 -10.65 -4.35
CA LEU A 188 -1.35 -10.26 -4.20
C LEU A 188 -1.96 -9.83 -5.55
N PRO A 189 -3.29 -9.89 -5.71
CA PRO A 189 -3.96 -9.37 -6.91
C PRO A 189 -3.62 -7.90 -7.17
N LEU A 190 -3.26 -7.57 -8.41
CA LEU A 190 -2.83 -6.23 -8.84
C LEU A 190 -3.99 -5.24 -9.02
N VAL A 191 -4.60 -4.85 -7.91
CA VAL A 191 -5.65 -3.82 -7.87
C VAL A 191 -5.25 -2.64 -6.97
N PRO A 192 -5.51 -1.38 -7.37
CA PRO A 192 -5.05 -0.20 -6.64
C PRO A 192 -6.03 0.21 -5.53
N ILE A 193 -6.48 -0.73 -4.71
CA ILE A 193 -7.45 -0.53 -3.62
C ILE A 193 -6.86 -0.90 -2.26
N ILE A 194 -7.39 -0.31 -1.19
CA ILE A 194 -7.09 -0.70 0.19
C ILE A 194 -8.16 -1.70 0.62
N ASP A 195 -7.78 -2.97 0.71
CA ASP A 195 -8.64 -4.07 1.12
C ASP A 195 -8.00 -4.86 2.29
N VAL A 196 -8.69 -5.91 2.75
CA VAL A 196 -8.22 -6.77 3.83
C VAL A 196 -6.91 -7.48 3.47
N ALA A 197 -6.76 -7.92 2.22
CA ALA A 197 -5.55 -8.60 1.76
C ALA A 197 -4.32 -7.68 1.85
N LEU A 198 -4.46 -6.43 1.39
CA LEU A 198 -3.42 -5.41 1.50
C LEU A 198 -3.08 -5.10 2.96
N THR A 199 -4.09 -4.85 3.79
CA THR A 199 -3.87 -4.43 5.19
C THR A 199 -3.27 -5.53 6.05
N GLU A 200 -3.69 -6.78 5.88
CA GLU A 200 -3.04 -7.93 6.52
C GLU A 200 -1.60 -8.10 6.06
N ALA A 201 -1.36 -8.06 4.74
CA ALA A 201 0.00 -8.17 4.22
C ALA A 201 0.90 -7.05 4.74
N LEU A 202 0.41 -5.80 4.81
CA LEU A 202 1.14 -4.67 5.40
C LEU A 202 1.44 -4.83 6.90
N SER A 203 0.68 -5.67 7.62
CA SER A 203 0.90 -5.91 9.05
C SER A 203 2.10 -6.83 9.30
N THR A 204 2.35 -7.80 8.41
CA THR A 204 3.39 -8.83 8.56
C THR A 204 4.54 -8.72 7.55
N ALA A 205 4.42 -7.88 6.53
CA ALA A 205 5.43 -7.76 5.48
C ALA A 205 6.79 -7.31 6.01
N ALA A 206 7.84 -7.91 5.44
CA ALA A 206 9.21 -7.46 5.64
C ALA A 206 9.51 -6.25 4.73
N PRO A 207 10.48 -5.39 5.10
CA PRO A 207 10.94 -4.32 4.23
C PRO A 207 11.38 -4.84 2.85
N ARG A 208 11.06 -4.09 1.80
CA ARG A 208 11.41 -4.40 0.41
C ARG A 208 12.92 -4.59 0.27
N SER A 209 13.34 -5.71 -0.31
CA SER A 209 14.75 -5.96 -0.57
C SER A 209 15.24 -5.00 -1.65
N VAL A 210 16.32 -4.27 -1.35
CA VAL A 210 17.03 -3.48 -2.35
C VAL A 210 17.96 -4.41 -3.10
N ALA A 211 17.93 -4.36 -4.44
CA ALA A 211 18.84 -5.13 -5.28
C ALA A 211 20.31 -4.91 -4.83
N PRO A 212 21.14 -5.97 -4.70
CA PRO A 212 22.52 -5.87 -4.22
C PRO A 212 23.35 -4.82 -4.97
N GLU A 213 23.07 -4.64 -6.26
CA GLU A 213 23.72 -3.69 -7.16
C GLU A 213 23.42 -2.24 -6.73
N ARG A 214 22.20 -1.93 -6.28
CA ARG A 214 21.87 -0.61 -5.71
C ARG A 214 22.44 -0.41 -4.31
N ALA A 215 22.45 -1.46 -3.48
CA ALA A 215 22.92 -1.37 -2.10
C ALA A 215 24.40 -0.96 -2.00
N THR A 216 25.20 -1.31 -3.01
CA THR A 216 26.63 -0.94 -3.11
C THR A 216 26.89 0.21 -4.10
N GLY A 217 25.97 0.43 -5.04
CA GLY A 217 26.08 1.40 -6.12
C GLY A 217 26.08 2.88 -5.71
N VAL A 218 26.36 3.72 -6.72
CA VAL A 218 26.32 5.17 -6.68
C VAL A 218 25.38 5.62 -7.81
N PRO A 219 24.49 6.59 -7.60
CA PRO A 219 23.52 6.96 -8.63
C PRO A 219 24.22 7.53 -9.87
N GLU A 220 23.93 6.94 -11.03
CA GLU A 220 24.43 7.40 -12.33
C GLU A 220 23.86 8.78 -12.68
N ASN A 221 24.68 9.65 -13.29
CA ASN A 221 24.28 10.97 -13.77
C ASN A 221 23.69 11.94 -12.71
N SER A 222 23.98 11.73 -11.44
CA SER A 222 23.48 12.61 -10.37
C SER A 222 24.16 13.98 -10.38
N ARG A 223 23.41 15.03 -10.73
CA ARG A 223 23.87 16.44 -10.71
C ARG A 223 24.45 16.86 -9.34
N ILE A 224 23.90 16.32 -8.25
CA ILE A 224 24.36 16.61 -6.87
C ILE A 224 25.75 16.02 -6.64
N LEU A 225 25.99 14.78 -7.12
CA LEU A 225 27.31 14.16 -7.04
C LEU A 225 28.32 14.89 -7.92
N THR A 226 27.94 15.27 -9.15
CA THR A 226 28.80 16.04 -10.05
C THR A 226 29.19 17.38 -9.42
N ALA A 227 28.23 18.13 -8.87
CA ALA A 227 28.47 19.42 -8.22
C ALA A 227 29.33 19.28 -6.95
N ALA A 228 29.03 18.29 -6.10
CA ALA A 228 29.79 18.05 -4.87
C ALA A 228 31.22 17.60 -5.16
N ASN A 229 31.42 16.68 -6.12
CA ASN A 229 32.75 16.25 -6.53
C ASN A 229 33.55 17.40 -7.16
N ALA A 230 32.90 18.28 -7.94
CA ALA A 230 33.53 19.48 -8.48
C ALA A 230 33.95 20.45 -7.37
N GLN A 231 33.11 20.72 -6.37
CA GLN A 231 33.47 21.57 -5.23
C GLN A 231 34.61 20.99 -4.40
N VAL A 232 34.59 19.68 -4.13
CA VAL A 232 35.67 19.00 -3.40
C VAL A 232 36.97 19.01 -4.20
N GLY A 233 36.92 18.71 -5.50
CA GLY A 233 38.09 18.70 -6.38
C GLY A 233 38.71 20.09 -6.53
N LEU A 234 37.89 21.10 -6.78
CA LEU A 234 38.33 22.50 -6.85
C LEU A 234 38.95 22.94 -5.53
N GLY A 235 38.39 22.48 -4.41
CA GLY A 235 38.93 22.78 -3.10
C GLY A 235 40.31 22.16 -2.85
N VAL A 236 40.48 20.87 -3.12
CA VAL A 236 41.78 20.19 -2.98
C VAL A 236 42.84 20.85 -3.87
N LEU A 237 42.47 21.20 -5.10
CA LEU A 237 43.35 21.87 -6.06
C LEU A 237 43.72 23.30 -5.63
N GLY A 238 42.76 24.05 -5.06
CA GLY A 238 42.99 25.37 -4.49
C GLY A 238 43.92 25.34 -3.27
N ALA A 239 43.73 24.37 -2.36
CA ALA A 239 44.58 24.19 -1.18
C ALA A 239 46.00 23.73 -1.53
N ALA A 240 46.16 22.96 -2.62
CA ALA A 240 47.46 22.50 -3.13
C ALA A 240 48.17 23.51 -4.06
N GLY A 241 47.55 24.66 -4.36
CA GLY A 241 48.13 25.74 -5.17
C GLY A 241 48.34 25.42 -6.66
N SER A 242 47.74 24.35 -7.19
CA SER A 242 48.15 23.77 -8.48
C SER A 242 47.34 24.24 -9.71
N VAL A 243 46.33 25.11 -9.55
CA VAL A 243 45.42 25.48 -10.66
C VAL A 243 45.16 26.99 -10.75
N ALA A 244 46.20 27.80 -10.84
CA ALA A 244 46.05 29.26 -11.00
C ALA A 244 45.15 29.65 -12.20
N GLY A 245 45.14 28.87 -13.29
CA GLY A 245 44.43 29.23 -14.54
C GLY A 245 42.89 29.10 -14.53
N GLN A 246 42.30 28.21 -13.72
CA GLN A 246 40.83 28.01 -13.71
C GLN A 246 40.11 28.88 -12.68
N ILE A 247 40.81 29.28 -11.61
CA ILE A 247 40.31 30.21 -10.59
C ILE A 247 40.70 31.66 -10.88
N ALA A 248 41.53 31.93 -11.90
CA ALA A 248 42.00 33.27 -12.25
C ALA A 248 40.90 34.35 -12.27
N PRO A 249 39.72 34.16 -12.91
CA PRO A 249 38.69 35.20 -12.94
C PRO A 249 38.04 35.48 -11.57
N ALA A 250 38.00 34.47 -10.69
CA ALA A 250 37.49 34.60 -9.34
C ALA A 250 38.57 35.18 -8.41
N LEU A 251 39.85 34.87 -8.66
CA LEU A 251 40.99 35.41 -7.94
C LEU A 251 41.10 36.92 -8.17
N THR A 252 41.01 37.36 -9.44
CA THR A 252 41.07 38.79 -9.79
C THR A 252 39.89 39.57 -9.22
N GLN A 253 38.68 39.01 -9.23
CA GLN A 253 37.51 39.64 -8.59
C GLN A 253 37.66 39.72 -7.06
N ALA A 254 38.26 38.70 -6.44
CA ALA A 254 38.53 38.70 -5.02
C ALA A 254 39.61 39.73 -4.65
N GLU A 255 40.64 39.89 -5.48
CA GLU A 255 41.68 40.93 -5.34
C GLU A 255 41.08 42.34 -5.48
N GLU A 256 40.25 42.60 -6.49
CA GLU A 256 39.56 43.90 -6.64
C GLU A 256 38.61 44.21 -5.47
N ALA A 257 37.87 43.20 -4.99
CA ALA A 257 36.99 43.33 -3.83
C ALA A 257 37.79 43.60 -2.54
N ARG A 258 38.94 42.95 -2.39
CA ARG A 258 39.86 43.15 -1.26
C ARG A 258 40.40 44.57 -1.25
N ASP A 259 40.89 45.08 -2.38
CA ASP A 259 41.41 46.45 -2.51
C ASP A 259 40.35 47.51 -2.22
N THR A 260 39.09 47.22 -2.53
CA THR A 260 37.95 48.10 -2.22
C THR A 260 37.60 48.04 -0.74
N ALA A 261 37.61 46.84 -0.13
CA ALA A 261 37.35 46.64 1.29
C ALA A 261 38.44 47.24 2.19
N GLU A 262 39.71 47.11 1.81
CA GLU A 262 40.86 47.70 2.53
C GLU A 262 40.73 49.23 2.59
N ARG A 263 40.37 49.88 1.47
CA ARG A 263 40.13 51.34 1.43
C ARG A 263 39.00 51.81 2.37
N VAL A 264 38.00 50.97 2.62
CA VAL A 264 36.88 51.29 3.53
C VAL A 264 37.25 50.99 4.98
N LEU A 265 38.01 49.93 5.24
CA LEU A 265 38.45 49.52 6.58
C LEU A 265 39.53 50.45 7.16
N ASP A 266 40.39 51.01 6.32
CA ASP A 266 41.38 52.03 6.69
C ASP A 266 40.73 53.30 7.26
N LEU A 267 39.55 53.68 6.73
CA LEU A 267 38.78 54.84 7.23
C LEU A 267 38.24 54.64 8.66
N VAL A 268 38.18 53.41 9.15
CA VAL A 268 37.60 53.05 10.47
C VAL A 268 38.68 52.52 11.44
N GLY A 269 39.95 52.43 11.00
CA GLY A 269 41.09 52.00 11.83
C GLY A 269 41.05 50.51 12.23
N LEU A 270 40.31 49.68 11.50
CA LEU A 270 40.14 48.24 11.79
C LEU A 270 40.88 47.34 10.78
N ALA A 271 41.63 47.91 9.86
CA ALA A 271 42.28 47.20 8.75
C ALA A 271 43.19 46.06 9.22
N ASP A 272 44.06 46.31 10.20
CA ASP A 272 45.03 45.30 10.69
C ASP A 272 44.35 44.07 11.30
N VAL A 273 43.30 44.30 12.10
CA VAL A 273 42.56 43.22 12.77
C VAL A 273 41.80 42.38 11.75
N VAL A 274 41.16 43.04 10.78
CA VAL A 274 40.40 42.34 9.73
C VAL A 274 41.32 41.62 8.77
N GLN A 275 42.44 42.21 8.34
CA GLN A 275 43.44 41.55 7.50
C GLN A 275 44.05 40.33 8.19
N ALA A 276 44.36 40.41 9.49
CA ALA A 276 44.87 39.26 10.24
C ALA A 276 43.84 38.13 10.37
N ALA A 277 42.55 38.45 10.45
CA ALA A 277 41.45 37.48 10.56
C ALA A 277 41.01 36.90 9.20
N LEU A 278 41.20 37.62 8.09
CA LEU A 278 40.67 37.27 6.77
C LEU A 278 41.09 35.88 6.27
N PRO A 279 42.35 35.42 6.42
CA PRO A 279 42.76 34.06 6.02
C PRO A 279 42.02 32.99 6.82
N TRP A 280 41.77 33.22 8.11
CA TRP A 280 41.05 32.29 8.98
C TRP A 280 39.56 32.25 8.67
N ILE A 281 38.96 33.41 8.35
CA ILE A 281 37.57 33.49 7.88
C ILE A 281 37.43 32.76 6.54
N GLY A 282 38.34 33.00 5.60
CA GLY A 282 38.38 32.31 4.30
C GLY A 282 38.53 30.80 4.47
N ALA A 283 39.45 30.36 5.32
CA ALA A 283 39.63 28.95 5.64
C ALA A 283 38.38 28.33 6.28
N ALA A 284 37.72 29.03 7.20
CA ALA A 284 36.50 28.54 7.86
C ALA A 284 35.32 28.41 6.87
N VAL A 285 35.11 29.42 6.02
CA VAL A 285 34.08 29.37 4.96
C VAL A 285 34.35 28.22 4.00
N PHE A 286 35.60 28.08 3.58
CA PHE A 286 36.04 27.03 2.66
C PHE A 286 35.84 25.62 3.26
N ILE A 287 36.27 25.40 4.51
CA ILE A 287 36.03 24.15 5.24
C ILE A 287 34.53 23.88 5.35
N GLY A 288 33.72 24.92 5.62
CA GLY A 288 32.27 24.81 5.66
C GLY A 288 31.67 24.34 4.33
N VAL A 289 32.08 24.93 3.21
CA VAL A 289 31.62 24.54 1.86
C VAL A 289 31.98 23.08 1.56
N ILE A 290 33.21 22.66 1.84
CA ILE A 290 33.65 21.27 1.63
C ILE A 290 32.86 20.31 2.52
N PHE A 291 32.64 20.66 3.79
CA PHE A 291 31.84 19.87 4.71
C PHE A 291 30.41 19.68 4.19
N TYR A 292 29.73 20.75 3.76
CA TYR A 292 28.38 20.66 3.22
C TYR A 292 28.33 19.89 1.88
N ALA A 293 29.34 20.03 1.01
CA ALA A 293 29.45 19.26 -0.22
C ALA A 293 29.59 17.76 0.06
N LEU A 294 30.45 17.37 0.99
CA LEU A 294 30.61 15.98 1.43
C LEU A 294 29.34 15.43 2.06
N LYS A 295 28.68 16.23 2.91
CA LYS A 295 27.40 15.86 3.51
C LYS A 295 26.32 15.63 2.45
N ALA A 296 26.18 16.52 1.47
CA ALA A 296 25.22 16.39 0.38
C ALA A 296 25.51 15.17 -0.51
N ARG A 297 26.79 14.92 -0.81
CA ARG A 297 27.23 13.72 -1.55
C ARG A 297 26.87 12.44 -0.81
N ASN A 298 27.23 12.34 0.46
CA ASN A 298 26.97 11.14 1.27
C ASN A 298 25.46 10.88 1.40
N ALA A 299 24.67 11.93 1.66
CA ALA A 299 23.21 11.82 1.71
C ALA A 299 22.62 11.33 0.38
N ARG A 300 23.15 11.81 -0.76
CA ARG A 300 22.67 11.38 -2.08
C ARG A 300 22.99 9.92 -2.38
N ILE A 301 24.18 9.46 -1.99
CA ILE A 301 24.58 8.05 -2.12
C ILE A 301 23.69 7.18 -1.23
N GLU A 302 23.48 7.59 0.02
CA GLU A 302 22.66 6.86 0.98
C GLU A 302 21.20 6.76 0.52
N ASP A 303 20.61 7.83 -0.03
CA ASP A 303 19.25 7.81 -0.57
C ASP A 303 19.10 6.86 -1.77
N HIS A 304 20.12 6.77 -2.64
CA HIS A 304 20.13 5.80 -3.74
C HIS A 304 20.25 4.36 -3.24
N ARG A 305 21.17 4.11 -2.30
CA ARG A 305 21.36 2.78 -1.69
C ARG A 305 20.15 2.30 -0.90
N ALA A 306 19.39 3.23 -0.32
CA ALA A 306 18.14 2.95 0.37
C ALA A 306 16.93 2.84 -0.58
N GLY A 307 17.10 3.06 -1.88
CA GLY A 307 16.00 3.01 -2.86
C GLY A 307 15.01 4.18 -2.77
N LYS A 308 15.30 5.23 -2.00
CA LYS A 308 14.44 6.43 -1.87
C LYS A 308 14.32 7.22 -3.15
N THR A 309 15.29 7.05 -4.03
CA THR A 309 15.37 7.71 -5.32
C THR A 309 15.94 6.75 -6.34
N PRO A 310 15.57 6.91 -7.62
CA PRO A 310 16.33 6.28 -8.70
C PRO A 310 17.82 6.64 -8.62
#